data_AF-A0A926DL17-F1
#
_entry.id   AF-A0A926DL17-F1
#
_cell.length_a   1.000
_cell.length_b   1.000
_cell.length_c   1.000
_cell.angle_alpha   90.00
_cell.angle_beta   90.00
_cell.angle_gamma   90.00
#
_symmetry.space_group_name_H-M   'P 1'
#
loop_
_entity.id
_entity.type
_entity.pdbx_description
1 polymer ?
#
loop_
_entity_poly.entity_id
_entity_poly.type
_entity_poly.pdbx_seq_one_letter_code
_entity_poly.pdbx_strand_id
1 'polypeptide(L)'
;MSNVNIVANHAHVFPKSFREDGTVDSLKALMDECGILKAVAFAPFSDMVENPNRWLAAELNGEDRLLGFGTVDFSKENIKDQVNEIFALGFRGIKLHPAYQKFSLVSEKAFEVYGQAEKLGLLLSFHTGIHWHRIQDYNVILHDEIAYHFKNLKFTMEHVGGYAYFDQAVGVLCNNPKTTFAGLTSVFDWEMNKFWYLNENRLKDLIHLIGAERCIFGLDFPYNDAEKTKHGIAVLNGLGLTDEQKQMIFGGTLTHLLGI
;
A
#
# COMPACT_ATOMS: atom_id res chain seq x y z
N MET A 1 -9.34 22.38 -14.95
CA MET A 1 -8.58 21.20 -14.51
C MET A 1 -9.58 20.06 -14.50
N SER A 2 -9.30 18.98 -15.22
CA SER A 2 -10.14 17.77 -15.20
C SER A 2 -10.22 17.28 -13.74
N ASN A 3 -11.43 17.09 -13.21
CA ASN A 3 -11.62 16.52 -11.87
C ASN A 3 -11.20 15.05 -11.93
N VAL A 4 -9.95 14.76 -11.59
CA VAL A 4 -9.47 13.38 -11.47
C VAL A 4 -10.04 12.79 -10.19
N ASN A 5 -10.78 11.68 -10.31
CA ASN A 5 -11.30 10.95 -9.16
C ASN A 5 -10.13 10.22 -8.46
N ILE A 6 -9.71 10.72 -7.30
CA ILE A 6 -8.62 10.12 -6.55
C ILE A 6 -9.15 8.90 -5.76
N VAL A 7 -8.59 7.73 -6.03
CA VAL A 7 -8.77 6.49 -5.27
C VAL A 7 -7.41 6.12 -4.70
N ALA A 8 -7.20 6.43 -3.41
CA ALA A 8 -5.89 6.34 -2.79
C ALA A 8 -5.69 5.01 -2.04
N ASN A 9 -4.48 4.46 -2.09
CA ASN A 9 -4.10 3.33 -1.25
C ASN A 9 -3.63 3.82 0.14
N HIS A 10 -3.36 2.86 1.03
CA HIS A 10 -2.45 3.04 2.16
C HIS A 10 -2.91 4.03 3.22
N ALA A 11 -3.99 3.72 3.92
CA ALA A 11 -4.37 4.40 5.16
C ALA A 11 -4.34 3.41 6.33
N HIS A 12 -3.56 3.69 7.37
CA HIS A 12 -3.61 2.97 8.63
C HIS A 12 -4.73 3.57 9.48
N VAL A 13 -5.66 2.75 9.96
CA VAL A 13 -6.72 3.21 10.86
C VAL A 13 -6.66 2.43 12.17
N PHE A 14 -7.04 3.08 13.26
CA PHE A 14 -6.94 2.53 14.61
C PHE A 14 -8.17 2.85 15.45
N PRO A 15 -8.45 2.08 16.52
CA PRO A 15 -9.38 2.49 17.54
C PRO A 15 -8.93 3.82 18.15
N LYS A 16 -9.88 4.69 18.46
CA LYS A 16 -9.60 6.00 19.06
C LYS A 16 -8.75 5.91 20.34
N SER A 17 -8.91 4.85 21.12
CA SER A 17 -8.13 4.60 22.34
C SER A 17 -6.65 4.29 22.09
N PHE A 18 -6.30 3.81 20.89
CA PHE A 18 -4.91 3.54 20.50
C PHE A 18 -4.29 4.77 19.84
N ARG A 19 -5.03 5.42 18.94
CA ARG A 19 -4.57 6.60 18.22
C ARG A 19 -5.74 7.52 17.83
N GLU A 20 -5.81 8.68 18.48
CA GLU A 20 -6.94 9.60 18.37
C GLU A 20 -7.06 10.25 16.98
N ASP A 21 -5.94 10.59 16.34
CA ASP A 21 -5.87 11.18 15.00
C ASP A 21 -5.98 10.15 13.87
N GLY A 22 -5.99 8.86 14.20
CA GLY A 22 -5.92 7.75 13.25
C GLY A 22 -7.23 6.98 13.06
N THR A 23 -8.37 7.59 13.38
CA THR A 23 -9.68 6.91 13.27
C THR A 23 -10.22 6.90 11.83
N VAL A 24 -11.23 6.07 11.57
CA VAL A 24 -11.96 6.08 10.28
C VAL A 24 -12.61 7.44 10.01
N ASP A 25 -13.16 8.10 11.03
CA ASP A 25 -13.74 9.45 10.89
C ASP A 25 -12.66 10.48 10.53
N SER A 26 -11.49 10.41 11.16
CA SER A 26 -10.35 11.26 10.85
C SER A 26 -9.85 11.04 9.41
N LEU A 27 -9.83 9.80 8.93
CA LEU A 27 -9.50 9.48 7.54
C LEU A 27 -10.53 10.11 6.58
N LYS A 28 -11.82 10.01 6.87
CA LYS A 28 -12.89 10.60 6.04
C LYS A 28 -12.78 12.13 5.99
N ALA A 29 -12.48 12.77 7.12
CA ALA A 29 -12.24 14.20 7.17
C ALA A 29 -11.04 14.62 6.28
N LEU A 30 -9.93 13.88 6.33
CA LEU A 30 -8.80 14.10 5.42
C LEU A 30 -9.21 13.88 3.96
N MET A 31 -9.99 12.85 3.67
CA MET A 31 -10.45 12.56 2.31
C MET A 31 -11.30 13.71 1.76
N ASP A 32 -12.20 14.28 2.56
CA ASP A 32 -13.04 15.41 2.15
C ASP A 32 -12.21 16.66 1.91
N GLU A 33 -11.23 16.95 2.77
CA GLU A 33 -10.35 18.10 2.62
C GLU A 33 -9.43 18.00 1.39
N CYS A 34 -8.98 16.79 1.05
CA CYS A 34 -8.07 16.54 -0.07
C CYS A 34 -8.78 16.18 -1.38
N GLY A 35 -10.11 16.07 -1.40
CA GLY A 35 -10.86 15.66 -2.59
C GLY A 35 -10.65 14.20 -2.99
N ILE A 36 -10.45 13.32 -2.01
CA ILE A 36 -10.27 11.87 -2.22
C ILE A 36 -11.64 11.18 -2.26
N LEU A 37 -11.92 10.51 -3.37
CA LEU A 37 -13.19 9.84 -3.60
C LEU A 37 -13.30 8.56 -2.77
N LYS A 38 -12.29 7.70 -2.85
CA LYS A 38 -12.20 6.45 -2.07
C LYS A 38 -10.79 6.22 -1.52
N ALA A 39 -10.69 5.48 -0.43
CA ALA A 39 -9.41 5.09 0.15
C ALA A 39 -9.39 3.63 0.61
N VAL A 40 -8.21 3.03 0.61
CA VAL A 40 -7.98 1.71 1.22
C VAL A 40 -7.51 1.90 2.67
N ALA A 41 -8.30 1.39 3.61
CA ALA A 41 -8.00 1.35 5.03
C ALA A 41 -7.42 -0.02 5.42
N PHE A 42 -6.33 0.00 6.18
CA PHE A 42 -5.61 -1.18 6.64
C PHE A 42 -6.02 -1.51 8.06
N ALA A 43 -6.24 -2.81 8.31
CA ALA A 43 -6.44 -3.28 9.66
C ALA A 43 -5.15 -3.06 10.47
N PRO A 44 -5.25 -2.73 11.77
CA PRO A 44 -4.09 -2.72 12.66
C PRO A 44 -3.38 -4.07 12.69
N PHE A 45 -2.16 -4.09 13.22
CA PHE A 45 -1.48 -5.35 13.52
C PHE A 45 -2.04 -5.96 14.82
N SER A 46 -1.87 -7.27 14.99
CA SER A 46 -2.49 -8.05 16.07
C SER A 46 -1.99 -7.70 17.47
N ASP A 47 -0.86 -7.01 17.57
CA ASP A 47 -0.30 -6.45 18.81
C ASP A 47 -0.90 -5.09 19.19
N MET A 48 -1.63 -4.44 18.26
CA MET A 48 -2.29 -3.16 18.49
C MET A 48 -3.77 -3.32 18.85
N VAL A 49 -4.45 -4.27 18.19
CA VAL A 49 -5.89 -4.50 18.35
C VAL A 49 -6.19 -5.98 18.30
N GLU A 50 -7.05 -6.45 19.22
CA GLU A 50 -7.53 -7.82 19.21
C GLU A 50 -8.49 -8.06 18.02
N ASN A 51 -8.29 -9.15 17.29
CA ASN A 51 -9.08 -9.49 16.09
C ASN A 51 -9.16 -8.32 15.08
N PRO A 52 -8.02 -7.78 14.63
CA PRO A 52 -7.96 -6.48 13.94
C PRO A 52 -8.77 -6.47 12.63
N ASN A 53 -8.84 -7.60 11.92
CA ASN A 53 -9.62 -7.72 10.68
C ASN A 53 -11.13 -7.58 10.94
N ARG A 54 -11.65 -8.21 12.01
CA ARG A 54 -13.07 -8.09 12.38
C ARG A 54 -13.39 -6.69 12.92
N TRP A 55 -12.47 -6.11 13.68
CA TRP A 55 -12.60 -4.72 14.11
C TRP A 55 -12.72 -3.79 12.90
N LEU A 56 -11.79 -3.86 11.94
CA LEU A 56 -11.86 -3.03 10.75
C LEU A 56 -13.15 -3.27 9.97
N ALA A 57 -13.58 -4.52 9.82
CA ALA A 57 -14.82 -4.83 9.10
C ALA A 57 -16.05 -4.18 9.74
N ALA A 58 -16.08 -4.10 11.09
CA ALA A 58 -17.12 -3.39 11.81
C ALA A 58 -17.05 -1.87 11.60
N GLU A 59 -15.86 -1.27 11.62
CA GLU A 59 -15.67 0.17 11.38
C GLU A 59 -16.02 0.58 9.95
N LEU A 60 -15.83 -0.31 8.97
CA LEU A 60 -16.14 -0.05 7.56
C LEU A 60 -17.60 -0.39 7.19
N ASN A 61 -18.41 -0.88 8.12
CA ASN A 61 -19.78 -1.27 7.83
C ASN A 61 -20.64 -0.04 7.47
N GLY A 62 -21.10 0.03 6.22
CA GLY A 62 -21.85 1.17 5.68
C GLY A 62 -20.98 2.29 5.09
N GLU A 63 -19.66 2.11 5.02
CA GLU A 63 -18.72 3.10 4.49
C GLU A 63 -18.37 2.85 3.01
N ASP A 64 -19.22 3.31 2.09
CA ASP A 64 -19.09 3.05 0.63
C ASP A 64 -17.81 3.62 -0.02
N ARG A 65 -17.15 4.56 0.65
CA ARG A 65 -15.92 5.22 0.20
C ARG A 65 -14.65 4.52 0.68
N LEU A 66 -14.76 3.52 1.56
CA LEU A 66 -13.61 2.85 2.16
C LEU A 66 -13.58 1.38 1.77
N LEU A 67 -12.36 0.89 1.53
CA LEU A 67 -12.09 -0.50 1.18
C LEU A 67 -11.14 -1.06 2.24
N GLY A 68 -11.43 -2.26 2.74
CA GLY A 68 -10.60 -2.88 3.77
C GLY A 68 -9.49 -3.76 3.19
N PHE A 69 -8.27 -3.61 3.72
CA PHE A 69 -7.22 -4.63 3.62
C PHE A 69 -6.94 -5.18 5.02
N GLY A 70 -6.89 -6.50 5.12
CA GLY A 70 -6.59 -7.17 6.39
C GLY A 70 -5.10 -7.26 6.69
N THR A 71 -4.78 -7.77 7.88
CA THR A 71 -3.43 -8.12 8.30
C THR A 71 -3.37 -9.59 8.73
N VAL A 72 -2.19 -10.20 8.61
CA VAL A 72 -1.92 -11.57 9.03
C VAL A 72 -0.98 -11.57 10.24
N ASP A 73 -1.31 -12.36 11.25
CA ASP A 73 -0.45 -12.61 12.39
C ASP A 73 0.46 -13.82 12.12
N PHE A 74 1.72 -13.53 11.81
CA PHE A 74 2.74 -14.55 11.50
C PHE A 74 3.22 -15.36 12.72
N SER A 75 2.88 -14.93 13.94
CA SER A 75 3.17 -15.70 15.15
C SER A 75 2.28 -16.95 15.29
N LYS A 76 1.14 -16.97 14.59
CA LYS A 76 0.19 -18.08 14.59
C LYS A 76 0.49 -19.08 13.46
N GLU A 77 -0.02 -20.29 13.61
CA GLU A 77 0.13 -21.35 12.60
C GLU A 77 -1.02 -21.38 11.58
N ASN A 78 -2.18 -20.82 11.91
CA ASN A 78 -3.39 -20.86 11.08
C ASN A 78 -3.39 -19.81 9.95
N ILE A 79 -2.28 -19.68 9.22
CA ILE A 79 -2.07 -18.61 8.23
C ILE A 79 -3.16 -18.60 7.15
N LYS A 80 -3.46 -19.74 6.54
CA LYS A 80 -4.48 -19.83 5.48
C LYS A 80 -5.88 -19.47 5.97
N ASP A 81 -6.22 -19.84 7.20
CA ASP A 81 -7.52 -19.52 7.80
C ASP A 81 -7.67 -18.01 8.02
N GLN A 82 -6.61 -17.33 8.45
CA GLN A 82 -6.60 -15.86 8.55
C GLN A 82 -6.83 -15.20 7.18
N VAL A 83 -6.17 -15.69 6.12
CA VAL A 83 -6.38 -15.17 4.75
C VAL A 83 -7.81 -15.43 4.25
N ASN A 84 -8.37 -16.60 4.55
CA ASN A 84 -9.76 -16.93 4.22
C ASN A 84 -10.75 -16.03 4.98
N GLU A 85 -10.49 -15.72 6.24
CA GLU A 85 -11.30 -14.78 7.02
C GLU A 85 -11.26 -13.38 6.41
N ILE A 86 -10.08 -12.87 6.05
CA ILE A 86 -9.93 -11.58 5.37
C ILE A 86 -10.81 -11.52 4.12
N PHE A 87 -10.76 -12.55 3.27
CA PHE A 87 -11.61 -12.63 2.08
C PHE A 87 -13.09 -12.71 2.43
N ALA A 88 -13.48 -13.51 3.42
CA ALA A 88 -14.87 -13.66 3.85
C ALA A 88 -15.47 -12.36 4.44
N LEU A 89 -14.64 -11.48 5.00
CA LEU A 89 -15.03 -10.14 5.45
C LEU A 89 -15.23 -9.14 4.29
N GLY A 90 -14.99 -9.57 3.04
CA GLY A 90 -15.15 -8.72 1.84
C GLY A 90 -13.95 -7.80 1.57
N PHE A 91 -12.84 -7.99 2.27
CA PHE A 91 -11.62 -7.21 2.06
C PHE A 91 -11.00 -7.53 0.69
N ARG A 92 -10.36 -6.51 0.10
CA ARG A 92 -9.79 -6.59 -1.26
C ARG A 92 -8.30 -6.90 -1.27
N GLY A 93 -7.67 -6.92 -0.10
CA GLY A 93 -6.24 -7.17 -0.01
C GLY A 93 -5.73 -7.39 1.40
N ILE A 94 -4.41 -7.50 1.51
CA ILE A 94 -3.68 -7.73 2.76
C ILE A 94 -2.52 -6.75 2.84
N LYS A 95 -2.41 -6.05 3.96
CA LYS A 95 -1.24 -5.25 4.32
C LYS A 95 -0.19 -6.12 4.97
N LEU A 96 1.03 -6.07 4.43
CA LEU A 96 2.21 -6.73 4.95
C LEU A 96 3.32 -5.70 5.23
N HIS A 97 3.95 -5.84 6.38
CA HIS A 97 5.09 -5.03 6.81
C HIS A 97 6.17 -5.95 7.40
N PRO A 98 7.02 -6.56 6.56
CA PRO A 98 7.99 -7.57 6.98
C PRO A 98 8.86 -7.16 8.17
N ALA A 99 9.35 -5.91 8.18
CA ALA A 99 10.18 -5.39 9.26
C ALA A 99 9.44 -5.18 10.59
N TYR A 100 8.15 -4.80 10.56
CA TYR A 100 7.34 -4.60 11.75
C TYR A 100 6.86 -5.95 12.30
N GLN A 101 6.32 -6.80 11.40
CA GLN A 101 5.80 -8.13 11.72
C GLN A 101 6.91 -9.19 11.90
N LYS A 102 8.16 -8.82 11.61
CA LYS A 102 9.39 -9.63 11.80
C LYS A 102 9.31 -11.01 11.12
N PHE A 103 8.87 -11.05 9.87
CA PHE A 103 8.85 -12.27 9.06
C PHE A 103 9.74 -12.13 7.81
N SER A 104 10.28 -13.25 7.34
CA SER A 104 11.02 -13.31 6.07
C SER A 104 10.07 -13.41 4.89
N LEU A 105 10.30 -12.59 3.86
CA LEU A 105 9.54 -12.59 2.61
C LEU A 105 9.48 -13.95 1.93
N VAL A 106 10.48 -14.81 2.16
CA VAL A 106 10.60 -16.15 1.55
C VAL A 106 10.45 -17.28 2.57
N SER A 107 9.80 -17.01 3.70
CA SER A 107 9.45 -18.07 4.67
C SER A 107 8.28 -18.91 4.18
N GLU A 108 8.19 -20.15 4.68
CA GLU A 108 7.06 -21.06 4.37
C GLU A 108 5.71 -20.41 4.72
N LYS A 109 5.59 -19.78 5.90
CA LYS A 109 4.38 -19.05 6.31
C LYS A 109 4.04 -17.91 5.36
N ALA A 110 5.03 -17.16 4.89
CA ALA A 110 4.80 -16.09 3.90
C ALA A 110 4.29 -16.66 2.56
N PHE A 111 4.87 -17.77 2.10
CA PHE A 111 4.42 -18.45 0.89
C PHE A 111 2.99 -19.00 1.02
N GLU A 112 2.58 -19.43 2.22
CA GLU A 112 1.18 -19.78 2.48
C GLU A 112 0.23 -18.58 2.33
N VAL A 113 0.62 -17.39 2.82
CA VAL A 113 -0.17 -16.16 2.57
C VAL A 113 -0.27 -15.88 1.08
N TYR A 114 0.85 -15.91 0.37
CA TYR A 114 0.91 -15.55 -1.05
C TYR A 114 0.10 -16.48 -1.92
N GLY A 115 0.27 -17.80 -1.75
CA GLY A 115 -0.47 -18.79 -2.51
C GLY A 115 -1.97 -18.76 -2.23
N GLN A 116 -2.37 -18.42 -1.00
CA GLN A 116 -3.80 -18.29 -0.68
C GLN A 116 -4.38 -16.97 -1.19
N ALA A 117 -3.65 -15.87 -1.09
CA ALA A 117 -4.04 -14.58 -1.65
C ALA A 117 -4.18 -14.64 -3.18
N GLU A 118 -3.26 -15.32 -3.88
CA GLU A 118 -3.33 -15.52 -5.33
C GLU A 118 -4.60 -16.26 -5.74
N LYS A 119 -4.93 -17.37 -5.06
CA LYS A 119 -6.15 -18.16 -5.32
C LYS A 119 -7.43 -17.36 -5.13
N LEU A 120 -7.45 -16.47 -4.15
CA LEU A 120 -8.61 -15.66 -3.79
C LEU A 120 -8.67 -14.32 -4.55
N GLY A 121 -7.63 -13.99 -5.33
CA GLY A 121 -7.54 -12.72 -6.05
C GLY A 121 -7.35 -11.50 -5.15
N LEU A 122 -6.74 -11.68 -3.97
CA LEU A 122 -6.44 -10.58 -3.05
C LEU A 122 -5.17 -9.83 -3.47
N LEU A 123 -5.19 -8.50 -3.41
CA LEU A 123 -3.99 -7.67 -3.59
C LEU A 123 -3.13 -7.69 -2.33
N LEU A 124 -1.82 -7.86 -2.45
CA LEU A 124 -0.91 -7.63 -1.31
C LEU A 124 -0.32 -6.21 -1.37
N SER A 125 -0.17 -5.57 -0.22
CA SER A 125 0.52 -4.29 -0.09
C SER A 125 1.71 -4.42 0.85
N PHE A 126 2.92 -4.37 0.31
CA PHE A 126 4.15 -4.52 1.08
C PHE A 126 4.72 -3.15 1.46
N HIS A 127 5.06 -2.96 2.73
CA HIS A 127 6.00 -1.90 3.09
C HIS A 127 7.38 -2.26 2.54
N THR A 128 8.03 -1.35 1.81
CA THR A 128 9.39 -1.53 1.30
C THR A 128 10.29 -0.36 1.67
N GLY A 129 11.57 -0.64 1.94
CA GLY A 129 12.55 0.35 2.37
C GLY A 129 12.90 0.26 3.86
N ILE A 130 13.67 1.25 4.34
CA ILE A 130 14.17 1.32 5.71
C ILE A 130 13.04 1.62 6.68
N HIS A 131 12.92 0.85 7.78
CA HIS A 131 11.99 1.14 8.87
C HIS A 131 12.34 0.45 10.22
N TRP A 132 12.98 1.16 11.15
CA TRP A 132 13.22 0.81 12.57
C TRP A 132 13.55 -0.68 12.94
N HIS A 133 14.10 -1.44 12.02
CA HIS A 133 14.44 -2.86 12.12
C HIS A 133 15.84 -3.17 11.53
N ARG A 134 16.24 -4.45 11.60
CA ARG A 134 17.55 -4.93 11.13
C ARG A 134 17.66 -4.75 9.61
N ILE A 135 18.75 -4.12 9.18
CA ILE A 135 19.03 -3.81 7.76
C ILE A 135 19.01 -5.07 6.87
N GLN A 136 19.52 -6.20 7.38
CA GLN A 136 19.55 -7.46 6.64
C GLN A 136 18.16 -7.99 6.28
N ASP A 137 17.09 -7.51 6.91
CA ASP A 137 15.73 -7.98 6.68
C ASP A 137 14.96 -7.07 5.69
N TYR A 138 15.55 -5.97 5.21
CA TYR A 138 14.98 -5.08 4.18
C TYR A 138 15.32 -5.50 2.74
N ASN A 139 15.47 -6.80 2.47
CA ASN A 139 15.90 -7.26 1.15
C ASN A 139 14.81 -7.05 0.08
N VAL A 140 14.78 -5.87 -0.52
CA VAL A 140 13.77 -5.48 -1.51
C VAL A 140 13.79 -6.41 -2.73
N ILE A 141 14.96 -6.90 -3.13
CA ILE A 141 15.12 -7.84 -4.25
C ILE A 141 14.32 -9.13 -4.04
N LEU A 142 14.07 -9.59 -2.81
CA LEU A 142 13.31 -10.82 -2.55
C LEU A 142 11.83 -10.74 -2.96
N HIS A 143 11.32 -9.55 -3.28
CA HIS A 143 10.00 -9.46 -3.92
C HIS A 143 9.98 -10.07 -5.33
N ASP A 144 11.14 -10.17 -6.00
CA ASP A 144 11.28 -10.92 -7.27
C ASP A 144 10.98 -12.41 -7.06
N GLU A 145 11.39 -13.01 -5.95
CA GLU A 145 11.08 -14.42 -5.63
C GLU A 145 9.57 -14.65 -5.50
N ILE A 146 8.84 -13.68 -4.94
CA ILE A 146 7.37 -13.75 -4.84
C ILE A 146 6.76 -13.78 -6.24
N ALA A 147 7.15 -12.84 -7.11
CA ALA A 147 6.69 -12.82 -8.50
C ALA A 147 7.23 -14.01 -9.33
N TYR A 148 8.36 -14.60 -8.93
CA TYR A 148 8.89 -15.82 -9.54
C TYR A 148 7.98 -17.02 -9.26
N HIS A 149 7.57 -17.21 -8.00
CA HIS A 149 6.77 -18.35 -7.56
C HIS A 149 5.26 -18.19 -7.78
N PHE A 150 4.72 -16.96 -7.71
CA PHE A 150 3.28 -16.66 -7.78
C PHE A 150 2.99 -15.73 -8.96
N LYS A 151 2.80 -16.32 -10.15
CA LYS A 151 2.74 -15.59 -11.44
C LYS A 151 1.49 -14.74 -11.64
N ASN A 152 0.45 -14.98 -10.86
CA ASN A 152 -0.83 -14.26 -10.94
C ASN A 152 -1.09 -13.39 -9.70
N LEU A 153 -0.26 -13.51 -8.66
CA LEU A 153 -0.35 -12.70 -7.47
C LEU A 153 0.05 -11.27 -7.76
N LYS A 154 -0.87 -10.33 -7.54
CA LYS A 154 -0.58 -8.90 -7.68
C LYS A 154 -0.19 -8.32 -6.34
N PHE A 155 0.82 -7.45 -6.33
CA PHE A 155 1.20 -6.75 -5.12
C PHE A 155 1.82 -5.36 -5.37
N THR A 156 1.63 -4.48 -4.39
CA THR A 156 2.22 -3.14 -4.38
C THR A 156 3.47 -3.11 -3.51
N MET A 157 4.50 -2.41 -4.00
CA MET A 157 5.71 -2.07 -3.25
C MET A 157 5.59 -0.63 -2.77
N GLU A 158 5.07 -0.45 -1.57
CA GLU A 158 4.85 0.86 -0.95
C GLU A 158 6.18 1.54 -0.64
N HIS A 159 6.26 2.84 -0.89
CA HIS A 159 7.46 3.68 -0.77
C HIS A 159 8.57 3.35 -1.78
N VAL A 160 8.38 2.36 -2.65
CA VAL A 160 9.30 2.01 -3.76
C VAL A 160 10.75 1.79 -3.28
N GLY A 161 10.92 1.09 -2.16
CA GLY A 161 12.23 0.86 -1.53
C GLY A 161 12.83 2.08 -0.80
N GLY A 162 12.16 3.22 -0.87
CA GLY A 162 12.63 4.49 -0.33
C GLY A 162 13.95 4.95 -0.94
N TYR A 163 14.63 5.89 -0.28
CA TYR A 163 15.83 6.52 -0.81
C TYR A 163 16.97 5.52 -1.06
N ALA A 164 17.16 4.57 -0.15
CA ALA A 164 18.33 3.67 -0.12
C ALA A 164 18.19 2.45 -1.04
N TYR A 165 16.96 1.96 -1.28
CA TYR A 165 16.73 0.74 -2.07
C TYR A 165 15.91 0.99 -3.33
N PHE A 166 15.76 2.26 -3.74
CA PHE A 166 15.01 2.66 -4.93
C PHE A 166 15.38 1.83 -6.17
N ASP A 167 16.66 1.76 -6.52
CA ASP A 167 17.10 1.06 -7.73
C ASP A 167 16.80 -0.45 -7.69
N GLN A 168 16.85 -1.06 -6.50
CA GLN A 168 16.46 -2.45 -6.32
C GLN A 168 14.96 -2.65 -6.50
N ALA A 169 14.13 -1.75 -5.93
CA ALA A 169 12.68 -1.79 -6.12
C ALA A 169 12.31 -1.63 -7.59
N VAL A 170 12.92 -0.66 -8.28
CA VAL A 170 12.75 -0.43 -9.72
C VAL A 170 13.14 -1.67 -10.52
N GLY A 171 14.26 -2.33 -10.17
CA GLY A 171 14.66 -3.59 -10.80
C GLY A 171 13.58 -4.68 -10.72
N VAL A 172 13.01 -4.90 -9.53
CA VAL A 172 11.90 -5.85 -9.34
C VAL A 172 10.67 -5.44 -10.15
N LEU A 173 10.29 -4.16 -10.12
CA LEU A 173 9.13 -3.62 -10.83
C LEU A 173 9.27 -3.77 -12.36
N CYS A 174 10.47 -3.54 -12.91
CA CYS A 174 10.76 -3.70 -14.32
C CYS A 174 10.72 -5.17 -14.75
N ASN A 175 11.27 -6.07 -13.92
CA ASN A 175 11.35 -7.49 -14.24
C ASN A 175 9.97 -8.19 -14.19
N ASN A 176 9.02 -7.67 -13.40
CA ASN A 176 7.76 -8.35 -13.10
C ASN A 176 6.49 -7.53 -13.44
N PRO A 177 6.31 -7.10 -14.70
CA PRO A 177 5.27 -6.13 -15.06
C PRO A 177 3.83 -6.60 -14.92
N LYS A 178 3.59 -7.90 -14.76
CA LYS A 178 2.25 -8.47 -14.59
C LYS A 178 1.78 -8.53 -13.14
N THR A 179 2.72 -8.52 -12.19
CA THR A 179 2.46 -8.79 -10.77
C THR A 179 2.76 -7.60 -9.88
N THR A 180 3.71 -6.73 -10.25
CA THR A 180 4.23 -5.69 -9.33
C THR A 180 3.83 -4.27 -9.71
N PHE A 181 3.48 -3.47 -8.69
CA PHE A 181 3.02 -2.09 -8.80
C PHE A 181 3.77 -1.19 -7.81
N ALA A 182 4.06 0.05 -8.17
CA ALA A 182 4.73 1.03 -7.32
C ALA A 182 3.72 1.83 -6.48
N GLY A 183 3.84 1.74 -5.14
CA GLY A 183 3.05 2.57 -4.22
C GLY A 183 3.76 3.90 -3.95
N LEU A 184 3.24 4.99 -4.53
CA LEU A 184 3.72 6.35 -4.36
C LEU A 184 3.16 6.95 -3.07
N THR A 185 3.65 6.43 -1.95
CA THR A 185 3.19 6.76 -0.60
C THR A 185 4.36 7.33 0.20
N SER A 186 4.21 8.51 0.81
CA SER A 186 5.27 9.17 1.60
C SER A 186 6.58 9.45 0.84
N VAL A 187 6.56 9.44 -0.50
CA VAL A 187 7.77 9.64 -1.32
C VAL A 187 8.04 11.09 -1.73
N PHE A 188 7.17 12.04 -1.33
CA PHE A 188 7.15 13.40 -1.90
C PHE A 188 7.81 14.48 -1.03
N ASP A 189 8.07 14.20 0.25
CA ASP A 189 8.54 15.19 1.23
C ASP A 189 9.98 14.89 1.67
N TRP A 190 10.90 15.80 1.36
CA TRP A 190 12.34 15.67 1.66
C TRP A 190 12.66 15.70 3.15
N GLU A 191 11.95 16.55 3.91
CA GLU A 191 12.28 16.82 5.32
C GLU A 191 11.69 15.75 6.23
N MET A 192 10.39 15.49 6.08
CA MET A 192 9.64 14.63 7.00
C MET A 192 9.76 13.16 6.64
N ASN A 193 9.78 12.83 5.34
CA ASN A 193 9.85 11.46 4.84
C ASN A 193 11.23 11.14 4.26
N LYS A 194 12.30 11.68 4.84
CA LYS A 194 13.68 11.61 4.34
C LYS A 194 14.19 10.21 3.96
N PHE A 195 13.71 9.15 4.62
CA PHE A 195 14.11 7.78 4.31
C PHE A 195 13.41 7.22 3.06
N TRP A 196 12.26 7.78 2.69
CA TRP A 196 11.44 7.34 1.56
C TRP A 196 11.35 8.36 0.43
N TYR A 197 11.85 9.58 0.64
CA TYR A 197 11.80 10.63 -0.36
C TYR A 197 12.42 10.21 -1.70
N LEU A 198 11.69 10.50 -2.76
CA LEU A 198 12.13 10.40 -4.13
C LEU A 198 12.05 11.79 -4.76
N ASN A 199 13.18 12.27 -5.28
CA ASN A 199 13.18 13.53 -6.02
C ASN A 199 12.42 13.38 -7.34
N GLU A 200 12.11 14.52 -7.96
CA GLU A 200 11.38 14.60 -9.23
C GLU A 200 11.99 13.71 -10.34
N ASN A 201 13.32 13.65 -10.45
CA ASN A 201 13.97 12.81 -11.46
C ASN A 201 13.72 11.32 -11.20
N ARG A 202 13.81 10.85 -9.95
CA ARG A 202 13.49 9.45 -9.61
C ARG A 202 12.04 9.11 -9.87
N LEU A 203 11.11 10.03 -9.58
CA LEU A 203 9.69 9.84 -9.91
C LEU A 203 9.47 9.73 -11.42
N LYS A 204 10.13 10.59 -12.21
CA LYS A 204 10.06 10.54 -13.69
C LYS A 204 10.69 9.26 -14.24
N ASP A 205 11.86 8.86 -13.75
CA ASP A 205 12.54 7.63 -14.16
C ASP A 205 11.68 6.41 -13.86
N LEU A 206 11.11 6.34 -12.65
CA LEU A 206 10.17 5.28 -12.27
C LEU A 206 9.00 5.20 -13.25
N ILE A 207 8.27 6.31 -13.45
CA ILE A 207 7.10 6.36 -14.32
C ILE A 207 7.48 6.03 -15.78
N HIS A 208 8.64 6.49 -16.24
CA HIS A 208 9.15 6.18 -17.57
C HIS A 208 9.44 4.69 -17.76
N LEU A 209 10.09 4.07 -16.77
CA LEU A 209 10.51 2.67 -16.82
C LEU A 209 9.33 1.71 -16.66
N ILE A 210 8.38 2.03 -15.78
CA ILE A 210 7.31 1.08 -15.43
C ILE A 210 5.94 1.44 -16.02
N GLY A 211 5.74 2.68 -16.46
CA GLY A 211 4.44 3.17 -16.92
C GLY A 211 3.56 3.68 -15.77
N ALA A 212 2.75 4.71 -16.07
CA ALA A 212 1.85 5.33 -15.10
C ALA A 212 0.73 4.37 -14.63
N GLU A 213 0.35 3.42 -15.49
CA GLU A 213 -0.59 2.34 -15.22
C GLU A 213 -0.09 1.30 -14.20
N ARG A 214 1.16 1.43 -13.75
CA ARG A 214 1.73 0.61 -12.66
C ARG A 214 2.13 1.41 -11.43
N CYS A 215 1.81 2.70 -11.40
CA CYS A 215 2.00 3.58 -10.25
C CYS A 215 0.65 3.84 -9.56
N ILE A 216 0.65 3.89 -8.23
CA ILE A 216 -0.55 4.07 -7.41
C ILE A 216 -0.27 5.14 -6.35
N PHE A 217 -1.11 6.17 -6.30
CA PHE A 217 -1.06 7.17 -5.23
C PHE A 217 -1.54 6.58 -3.90
N GLY A 218 -0.86 6.91 -2.79
CA GLY A 218 -1.25 6.48 -1.45
C GLY A 218 -1.02 7.53 -0.38
N LEU A 219 -1.71 7.37 0.75
CA LEU A 219 -1.85 8.41 1.77
C LEU A 219 -0.81 8.32 2.87
N ASP A 220 -0.49 7.12 3.35
CA ASP A 220 0.17 6.89 4.65
C ASP A 220 -0.54 7.56 5.82
N PHE A 221 -1.86 7.71 5.74
CA PHE A 221 -2.65 8.25 6.84
C PHE A 221 -2.48 7.35 8.09
N PRO A 222 -2.44 7.90 9.31
CA PRO A 222 -2.44 9.32 9.69
C PRO A 222 -1.03 9.94 9.80
N TYR A 223 0.01 9.29 9.29
CA TYR A 223 1.37 9.83 9.32
C TYR A 223 1.54 11.02 8.38
N ASN A 224 0.81 11.02 7.25
CA ASN A 224 0.61 12.22 6.45
C ASN A 224 -0.75 12.86 6.77
N ASP A 225 -0.73 14.17 6.97
CA ASP A 225 -1.90 15.02 7.12
C ASP A 225 -2.38 15.54 5.75
N ALA A 226 -3.42 16.36 5.78
CA ALA A 226 -4.01 16.93 4.57
C ALA A 226 -3.02 17.78 3.77
N GLU A 227 -2.15 18.56 4.45
CA GLU A 227 -1.14 19.38 3.80
C GLU A 227 -0.11 18.52 3.05
N LYS A 228 0.40 17.45 3.68
CA LYS A 228 1.32 16.52 3.00
C LYS A 228 0.65 15.76 1.86
N THR A 229 -0.61 15.40 2.01
CA THR A 229 -1.39 14.76 0.96
C THR A 229 -1.57 15.69 -0.25
N LYS A 230 -1.97 16.95 -0.01
CA LYS A 230 -2.06 17.99 -1.06
C LYS A 230 -0.71 18.28 -1.71
N HIS A 231 0.38 18.28 -0.93
CA HIS A 231 1.74 18.42 -1.47
C HIS A 231 2.09 17.26 -2.43
N GLY A 232 1.82 16.01 -2.05
CA GLY A 232 2.03 14.86 -2.94
C GLY A 232 1.23 14.96 -4.25
N ILE A 233 -0.04 15.39 -4.17
CA ILE A 233 -0.88 15.67 -5.34
C ILE A 233 -0.28 16.79 -6.21
N ALA A 234 0.22 17.87 -5.60
CA ALA A 234 0.83 18.98 -6.31
C ALA A 234 2.13 18.56 -7.02
N VAL A 235 2.98 17.77 -6.37
CA VAL A 235 4.21 17.22 -6.96
C VAL A 235 3.87 16.40 -8.20
N LEU A 236 2.95 15.43 -8.10
CA LEU A 236 2.53 14.60 -9.24
C LEU A 236 1.95 15.42 -10.40
N ASN A 237 1.17 16.46 -10.08
CA ASN A 237 0.65 17.38 -11.10
C ASN A 237 1.75 18.19 -11.80
N GLY A 238 2.84 18.51 -11.08
CA GLY A 238 4.00 19.26 -11.57
C GLY A 238 4.99 18.44 -12.41
N LEU A 239 4.90 17.11 -12.43
CA LEU A 239 5.84 16.23 -13.16
C LEU A 239 5.76 16.32 -14.70
N GLY A 240 4.79 17.06 -15.25
CA GLY A 240 4.57 17.15 -16.70
C GLY A 240 3.90 15.93 -17.32
N LEU A 241 3.15 15.17 -16.52
CA LEU A 241 2.39 14.00 -16.95
C LEU A 241 1.16 14.38 -17.78
N THR A 242 0.76 13.51 -18.72
CA THR A 242 -0.52 13.67 -19.44
C THR A 242 -1.71 13.45 -18.52
N ASP A 243 -2.89 13.88 -18.95
CA ASP A 243 -4.12 13.68 -18.18
C ASP A 243 -4.44 12.18 -18.00
N GLU A 244 -4.16 11.34 -18.99
CA GLU A 244 -4.33 9.88 -18.90
C GLU A 244 -3.39 9.27 -17.86
N GLN A 245 -2.11 9.69 -17.86
CA GLN A 245 -1.13 9.21 -16.88
C GLN A 245 -1.55 9.59 -15.45
N LYS A 246 -2.02 10.83 -15.26
CA LYS A 246 -2.55 11.30 -13.97
C LYS A 246 -3.77 10.50 -13.53
N GLN A 247 -4.71 10.24 -14.43
CA GLN A 247 -5.89 9.42 -14.15
C GLN A 247 -5.51 8.01 -13.68
N MET A 248 -4.51 7.39 -14.32
CA MET A 248 -4.02 6.08 -13.89
C MET A 248 -3.41 6.13 -12.49
N ILE A 249 -2.48 7.05 -12.24
CA ILE A 249 -1.77 7.15 -10.96
C ILE A 249 -2.71 7.47 -9.79
N PHE A 250 -3.62 8.43 -9.98
CA PHE A 250 -4.49 8.90 -8.90
C PHE A 250 -5.65 7.97 -8.57
N GLY A 251 -6.01 7.02 -9.45
CA GLY A 251 -7.07 6.08 -9.11
C GLY A 251 -7.32 4.97 -10.12
N GLY A 252 -7.05 5.19 -11.42
CA GLY A 252 -7.34 4.21 -12.47
C GLY A 252 -6.65 2.87 -12.25
N THR A 253 -5.36 2.89 -11.90
CA THR A 253 -4.58 1.67 -11.63
C THR A 253 -5.18 0.88 -10.47
N LEU A 254 -5.41 1.53 -9.32
CA LEU A 254 -5.93 0.86 -8.13
C LEU A 254 -7.36 0.35 -8.34
N THR A 255 -8.21 1.15 -8.98
CA THR A 255 -9.59 0.77 -9.34
C THR A 255 -9.61 -0.50 -10.18
N HIS A 256 -8.75 -0.58 -11.20
CA HIS A 256 -8.60 -1.78 -12.03
C HIS A 256 -8.12 -3.00 -11.23
N LEU A 257 -7.19 -2.80 -10.30
CA LEU A 257 -6.67 -3.89 -9.46
C LEU A 257 -7.71 -4.44 -8.48
N LEU A 258 -8.55 -3.57 -7.93
CA LEU A 258 -9.56 -3.95 -6.93
C LEU A 258 -10.91 -4.37 -7.56
N GLY A 259 -11.09 -4.16 -8.88
CA GLY A 259 -12.30 -4.54 -9.62
C GLY A 259 -13.53 -3.74 -9.23
N ILE A 260 -13.36 -2.43 -8.98
CA ILE A 260 -14.43 -1.51 -8.57
C ILE A 260 -14.68 -0.41 -9.59
#